data_AF-A0A7C8YD89-F1
#
_entry.id   AF-A0A7C8YD89-F1
#
_cell.length_a   1.000
_cell.length_b   1.000
_cell.length_c   1.000
_cell.angle_alpha   90.00
_cell.angle_beta   90.00
_cell.angle_gamma   90.00
#
_symmetry.space_group_name_H-M   'P 1'
#
loop_
_entity.id
_entity.type
_entity.pdbx_description
1 polymer ?
#
loop_
_entity_poly.entity_id
_entity_poly.type
_entity_poly.pdbx_seq_one_letter_code
_entity_poly.pdbx_strand_id
1 'polypeptide(L)'
;FVFSHLVVLGGCLCIVEETRPDVWMMKEYGVQESWTYITVDNPGGAEIRPLCMLGQEEIVLLKDEEKLVMYNLKEKIVKDIVVHGLPDSLVPEASFVESLVSPHGTYEAGRE
;
A
#
# COMPACT_ATOMS: atom_id res chain seq x y z
N PHE A 1 -20.10 5.64 3.82
CA PHE A 1 -19.65 4.35 3.26
C PHE A 1 -18.19 4.21 3.61
N VAL A 2 -17.76 3.04 4.09
CA VAL A 2 -16.34 2.76 4.35
C VAL A 2 -15.78 2.16 3.07
N PHE A 3 -14.75 2.76 2.49
CA PHE A 3 -14.03 2.19 1.38
C PHE A 3 -12.77 1.50 1.90
N SER A 4 -12.46 0.33 1.33
CA SER A 4 -11.23 -0.40 1.62
C SER A 4 -10.50 -0.65 0.32
N HIS A 5 -9.18 -0.44 0.34
CA HIS A 5 -8.31 -0.66 -0.80
C HIS A 5 -7.48 -1.91 -0.63
N LEU A 6 -7.29 -2.64 -1.73
CA LEU A 6 -6.33 -3.73 -1.80
C LEU A 6 -5.05 -3.20 -2.44
N VAL A 7 -3.94 -3.30 -1.70
CA VAL A 7 -2.63 -2.82 -2.14
C VAL A 7 -1.56 -3.89 -1.92
N VAL A 8 -0.42 -3.75 -2.58
CA VAL A 8 0.74 -4.61 -2.35
C VAL A 8 1.83 -3.78 -1.69
N LEU A 9 2.27 -4.18 -0.49
CA LEU A 9 3.32 -3.52 0.27
C LEU A 9 4.44 -4.51 0.57
N GLY A 10 5.64 -4.26 0.05
CA GLY A 10 6.80 -5.12 0.30
C GLY A 10 6.59 -6.57 -0.15
N GLY A 11 5.77 -6.79 -1.17
CA GLY A 11 5.39 -8.13 -1.65
C GLY A 11 4.27 -8.82 -0.87
N CYS A 12 3.72 -8.19 0.17
CA CYS A 12 2.59 -8.70 0.94
C CYS A 12 1.27 -8.09 0.46
N LEU A 13 0.21 -8.90 0.40
CA LEU A 13 -1.13 -8.41 0.11
C LEU A 13 -1.68 -7.67 1.32
N CYS A 14 -2.14 -6.43 1.14
CA CYS A 14 -2.65 -5.59 2.21
C CYS A 14 -4.06 -5.06 1.93
N ILE A 15 -4.90 -5.04 2.96
CA ILE A 15 -6.19 -4.37 2.98
C ILE A 15 -6.06 -3.13 3.85
N VAL A 16 -6.45 -1.98 3.31
CA VAL A 16 -6.35 -0.68 3.97
C VAL A 16 -7.74 -0.09 4.06
N GLU A 17 -8.14 0.33 5.25
CA GLU A 17 -9.36 1.11 5.44
C GLU A 17 -9.05 2.61 5.29
N GLU A 18 -9.85 3.37 4.54
CA GLU A 18 -9.59 4.81 4.34
C GLU A 18 -9.88 5.62 5.61
N THR A 19 -10.94 5.27 6.33
CA THR A 19 -11.47 6.04 7.47
C THR A 19 -10.72 5.77 8.77
N ARG A 20 -9.98 4.65 8.81
CA ARG A 20 -9.13 4.26 9.94
C ARG A 20 -7.87 3.71 9.32
N PRO A 21 -6.68 4.21 9.67
CA PRO A 21 -5.44 3.79 9.02
C PRO A 21 -4.94 2.46 9.58
N ASP A 22 -5.87 1.51 9.66
CA ASP A 22 -5.69 0.15 10.07
C ASP A 22 -5.38 -0.65 8.80
N VAL A 23 -4.21 -1.27 8.79
CA VAL A 23 -3.71 -2.05 7.66
C VAL A 23 -3.65 -3.52 8.08
N TRP A 24 -4.37 -4.36 7.34
CA TRP A 24 -4.25 -5.81 7.43
C TRP A 24 -3.28 -6.29 6.38
N MET A 25 -2.21 -6.98 6.77
CA MET A 25 -1.16 -7.48 5.88
C MET A 25 -1.08 -9.01 5.95
N MET A 26 -1.28 -9.68 4.83
CA MET A 26 -1.09 -11.12 4.65
C MET A 26 0.35 -11.38 4.20
N LYS A 27 1.15 -11.97 5.09
CA LYS A 27 2.57 -12.27 4.80
C LYS A 27 2.75 -13.52 3.93
N GLU A 28 1.83 -14.47 4.03
CA GLU A 28 1.84 -15.69 3.21
C GLU A 28 0.47 -15.89 2.56
N TYR A 29 0.46 -16.00 1.24
CA TYR A 29 -0.78 -15.96 0.48
C TYR A 29 -1.68 -17.18 0.78
N GLY A 30 -2.93 -16.91 1.16
CA GLY A 30 -3.92 -17.94 1.49
C GLY A 30 -3.80 -18.55 2.89
N VAL A 31 -2.81 -18.15 3.69
CA VAL A 31 -2.64 -18.64 5.07
C VAL A 31 -3.29 -17.67 6.05
N GLN A 32 -4.34 -18.13 6.74
CA GLN A 32 -5.13 -17.31 7.66
C GLN A 32 -4.31 -16.79 8.84
N GLU A 33 -3.38 -17.59 9.34
CA GLU A 33 -2.54 -17.26 10.50
C GLU A 33 -1.45 -16.24 10.16
N SER A 34 -1.22 -15.97 8.88
CA SER A 34 -0.20 -15.03 8.41
C SER A 34 -0.69 -13.57 8.40
N TRP A 35 -1.98 -13.33 8.63
CA TRP A 35 -2.54 -11.99 8.71
C TRP A 35 -1.99 -11.27 9.94
N THR A 36 -1.41 -10.11 9.68
CA THR A 36 -0.89 -9.20 10.71
C THR A 36 -1.61 -7.87 10.63
N TYR A 37 -1.92 -7.31 11.81
CA TYR A 37 -2.65 -6.06 11.93
C TYR A 37 -1.70 -4.93 12.32
N ILE A 38 -1.73 -3.84 11.58
CA ILE A 38 -0.89 -2.67 11.77
C ILE A 38 -1.83 -1.48 11.97
N THR A 39 -1.72 -0.83 13.12
CA THR A 39 -2.47 0.41 13.40
C THR A 39 -1.52 1.59 13.30
N VAL A 40 -1.80 2.50 12.38
CA VAL A 40 -1.13 3.81 12.31
C VAL A 40 -1.87 4.76 13.24
N ASP A 41 -1.16 5.46 14.12
CA ASP A 41 -1.79 6.50 14.93
C ASP A 41 -2.06 7.74 14.05
N ASN A 42 -3.34 8.07 13.86
CA ASN A 42 -3.77 9.19 13.01
C ASN A 42 -4.79 10.06 13.75
N PRO A 43 -4.34 10.85 14.72
CA PRO A 43 -5.20 11.81 15.41
C PRO A 43 -5.73 12.82 14.38
N GLY A 44 -7.06 12.88 14.23
CA GLY A 44 -7.75 13.79 13.31
C GLY A 44 -8.53 13.13 12.19
N GLY A 45 -8.38 11.80 11.97
CA GLY A 45 -9.20 11.07 11.00
C GLY A 45 -8.92 11.44 9.53
N ALA A 46 -7.72 11.94 9.26
CA ALA A 46 -7.22 12.22 7.92
C ALA A 46 -7.27 10.97 7.03
N GLU A 47 -7.50 11.14 5.74
CA GLU A 47 -7.42 10.05 4.79
C GLU A 47 -5.97 9.59 4.66
N ILE A 48 -5.72 8.29 4.72
CA ILE A 48 -4.38 7.71 4.61
C ILE A 48 -4.37 6.64 3.55
N ARG A 49 -3.44 6.78 2.61
CA ARG A 49 -3.21 5.82 1.54
C ARG A 49 -1.74 5.38 1.50
N PRO A 50 -1.43 4.11 1.78
CA PRO A 50 -0.07 3.61 1.65
C PRO A 50 0.31 3.50 0.17
N LEU A 51 1.49 4.01 -0.15
CA LEU A 51 2.04 4.02 -1.50
C LEU A 51 3.04 2.88 -1.71
N CYS A 52 3.97 2.71 -0.78
CA CYS A 52 5.00 1.68 -0.86
C CYS A 52 5.68 1.43 0.49
N MET A 53 6.46 0.34 0.55
CA MET A 53 7.43 0.11 1.61
C MET A 53 8.76 0.77 1.26
N LEU A 54 9.37 1.44 2.22
CA LEU A 54 10.77 1.84 2.20
C LEU A 54 11.55 0.87 3.09
N GLY A 55 12.29 -0.05 2.49
CA GLY A 55 12.91 -1.14 3.24
C GLY A 55 11.88 -2.11 3.84
N GLN A 56 12.14 -2.61 5.05
CA GLN A 56 11.31 -3.65 5.69
C GLN A 56 10.39 -3.12 6.80
N GLU A 57 10.67 -1.94 7.35
CA GLU A 57 10.01 -1.43 8.55
C GLU A 57 9.38 -0.05 8.36
N GLU A 58 9.50 0.54 7.17
CA GLU A 58 8.98 1.88 6.91
C GLU A 58 7.96 1.84 5.76
N ILE A 59 6.83 2.52 5.96
CA ILE A 59 5.77 2.68 4.95
C ILE A 59 5.73 4.14 4.54
N VAL A 60 5.72 4.42 3.25
CA VAL A 60 5.39 5.73 2.72
C VAL A 60 3.88 5.81 2.55
N LEU A 61 3.28 6.78 3.22
CA LEU A 61 1.86 7.07 3.23
C LEU A 61 1.62 8.43 2.55
N LEU A 62 0.56 8.51 1.76
CA LEU A 62 -0.06 9.77 1.36
C LEU A 62 -1.17 10.10 2.35
N LYS A 63 -1.12 11.30 2.90
CA LYS A 63 -2.08 11.81 3.88
C LYS A 63 -2.86 12.97 3.28
N ASP A 64 -4.19 12.90 3.39
CA ASP A 64 -5.16 13.86 2.86
C ASP A 64 -4.91 14.21 1.38
N GLU A 65 -4.39 13.28 0.58
CA GLU A 65 -4.06 13.48 -0.83
C GLU A 65 -3.10 14.67 -1.10
N GLU A 66 -2.34 15.10 -0.08
CA GLU A 66 -1.47 16.29 -0.17
C GLU A 66 -0.06 16.01 0.37
N LYS A 67 0.05 15.27 1.47
CA LYS A 67 1.31 15.17 2.22
C LYS A 67 1.85 13.75 2.23
N LEU A 68 3.12 13.62 1.86
CA LEU A 68 3.84 12.37 2.05
C LEU A 68 4.40 12.29 3.47
N VAL A 69 4.11 11.19 4.15
CA VAL A 69 4.65 10.88 5.47
C VAL A 69 5.22 9.47 5.49
N MET A 70 6.26 9.26 6.27
CA MET A 70 6.87 7.98 6.53
C MET A 70 6.40 7.47 7.88
N TYR A 71 5.85 6.26 7.91
CA TYR A 71 5.48 5.57 9.14
C TYR A 71 6.45 4.43 9.43
N ASN A 72 7.09 4.46 10.58
CA ASN A 72 7.95 3.37 11.04
C ASN A 72 7.11 2.35 11.84
N LEU A 73 7.06 1.11 11.36
CA LEU A 73 6.28 0.00 11.93
C LEU A 73 6.71 -0.39 13.34
N LYS A 74 8.01 -0.24 13.65
CA LYS A 74 8.60 -0.66 14.92
C LYS A 74 8.41 0.38 16.00
N GLU A 75 8.82 1.62 15.70
CA GLU A 75 8.77 2.74 16.64
C GLU A 75 7.38 3.39 16.69
N LYS A 76 6.51 3.11 15.71
CA LYS A 76 5.18 3.71 15.53
C LYS A 76 5.23 5.24 15.41
N ILE A 77 6.31 5.75 14.81
CA ILE A 77 6.53 7.18 14.60
C ILE A 77 6.21 7.55 13.16
N VAL A 78 5.50 8.66 12.99
CA VAL A 78 5.26 9.32 11.70
C VAL A 78 6.30 10.44 11.52
N LYS A 79 6.89 10.53 10.34
CA LYS A 79 7.82 11.61 9.94
C LYS A 79 7.38 12.21 8.61
N ASP A 80 7.41 13.53 8.50
CA ASP A 80 7.10 14.18 7.22
C ASP A 80 8.19 13.92 6.18
N ILE A 81 7.79 13.65 4.94
CA ILE A 81 8.69 13.57 3.79
C ILE A 81 8.55 14.86 3.00
N VAL A 82 9.62 15.66 2.96
CA VAL A 82 9.66 16.89 2.16
C VAL A 82 10.28 16.56 0.81
N VAL A 83 9.49 16.69 -0.26
CA VAL A 83 9.96 16.56 -1.64
C VAL A 83 9.74 17.89 -2.35
N HIS A 84 10.81 18.48 -2.85
CA HIS A 84 10.72 19.73 -3.62
C HIS A 84 10.17 19.46 -5.01
N GLY A 85 9.25 20.31 -5.48
CA GLY A 85 8.69 20.24 -6.82
C GLY A 85 7.48 19.32 -6.98
N LEU A 86 6.93 18.77 -5.90
CA LEU A 86 5.61 18.14 -5.93
C LEU A 86 4.51 19.21 -6.09
N PRO A 87 3.42 18.90 -6.81
CA PRO A 87 2.22 19.73 -6.81
C PRO A 87 1.60 19.75 -5.40
N ASP A 88 0.82 20.80 -5.12
CA ASP A 88 0.16 20.99 -3.82
C ASP A 88 -0.86 19.87 -3.51
N SER A 89 -1.40 19.19 -4.53
CA SER A 89 -2.24 18.02 -4.40
C SER A 89 -1.72 16.84 -5.22
N LEU A 90 -1.79 15.66 -4.64
CA LEU A 90 -1.40 14.38 -5.22
C LEU A 90 -2.65 13.51 -5.27
N VAL A 91 -3.10 13.15 -6.47
CA VAL A 91 -4.21 12.21 -6.65
C VAL A 91 -3.65 10.96 -7.31
N PRO A 92 -3.30 9.89 -6.56
CA PRO A 92 -2.84 8.66 -7.17
C PRO A 92 -4.02 7.95 -7.82
N GLU A 93 -4.22 8.13 -9.13
CA GLU A 93 -5.35 7.50 -9.85
C GLU A 93 -5.24 5.97 -9.92
N ALA A 94 -4.03 5.39 -9.80
CA ALA A 94 -3.86 3.94 -9.75
C ALA A 94 -2.53 3.55 -9.09
N SER A 95 -2.57 2.58 -8.16
CA SER A 95 -1.37 1.81 -7.81
C SER A 95 -1.14 0.78 -8.91
N PHE A 96 -0.13 1.01 -9.76
CA PHE A 96 0.28 0.05 -10.76
C PHE A 96 0.95 -1.16 -10.09
N VAL A 97 0.35 -2.33 -10.23
CA VAL A 97 0.97 -3.61 -9.88
C VAL A 97 1.33 -4.29 -11.19
N GLU A 98 2.62 -4.43 -11.47
CA GLU A 98 3.09 -5.20 -12.61
C GLU A 98 2.66 -6.67 -12.41
N SER A 99 1.91 -7.22 -13.37
CA SER A 99 1.50 -8.63 -13.34
C SER A 99 2.74 -9.53 -13.30
N LEU A 100 2.83 -10.44 -12.33
CA LEU A 100 3.89 -11.48 -12.27
C LEU A 100 3.72 -12.57 -13.34
N VAL A 101 2.80 -12.40 -14.29
CA VAL A 101 2.64 -13.30 -15.43
C VAL A 101 2.92 -12.52 -16.72
N SER A 102 4.00 -12.92 -17.40
CA SER A 102 4.28 -12.49 -18.77
C SER A 102 3.16 -13.00 -19.68
N PRO A 103 2.65 -12.20 -20.64
CA PRO A 103 1.65 -12.64 -21.61
C PRO A 103 2.30 -13.53 -22.68
N HIS A 104 2.93 -14.64 -22.29
CA HIS A 104 3.31 -15.68 -23.21
C HIS A 104 2.17 -16.68 -23.32
N GLY A 105 1.24 -16.39 -24.23
CA GLY A 105 0.32 -17.40 -24.75
C GLY A 105 1.12 -18.42 -25.56
N THR A 106 1.29 -19.62 -25.05
CA THR A 106 1.78 -20.76 -25.84
C THR A 106 0.67 -21.15 -26.83
N TYR A 107 0.82 -20.74 -28.08
CA TYR A 107 0.05 -21.32 -29.18
C TYR A 107 0.68 -22.67 -29.54
N GLU A 108 0.14 -23.76 -29.02
CA GLU A 108 0.26 -25.05 -29.71
C GLU A 108 -0.84 -25.10 -30.77
N ALA A 109 -0.52 -24.67 -31.98
CA ALA A 109 -1.34 -24.97 -33.15
C ALA A 109 -0.82 -26.29 -33.75
N GLY A 110 -1.71 -27.28 -33.72
CA GLY A 110 -1.48 -28.62 -34.23
C GLY A 110 -1.03 -28.64 -35.68
N ARG A 111 -0.27 -29.69 -35.97
CA ARG A 111 0.22 -30.09 -37.28
C ARG A 111 -0.94 -30.71 -38.07
N GLU A 112 -1.29 -30.12 -39.20
CA GLU A 112 -1.88 -30.82 -40.37
C GLU A 112 -1.16 -30.36 -41.63
#